data_AF-A0A0B2VQ38-F1
#
_entry.id   AF-A0A0B2VQ38-F1
#
_cell.length_a   1.000
_cell.length_b   1.000
_cell.length_c   1.000
_cell.angle_alpha   90.00
_cell.angle_beta   90.00
_cell.angle_gamma   90.00
#
_symmetry.space_group_name_H-M   'P 1'
#
loop_
_entity.id
_entity.type
_entity.pdbx_description
1 polymer ?
#
loop_
_entity_poly.entity_id
_entity_poly.type
_entity_poly.pdbx_seq_one_letter_code
_entity_poly.pdbx_strand_id
1 'polypeptide(L)'
;MLARRLIPLTRIVCYGSNVCEARLGFGSNSCASTSLVSEAEYEKRANESLSNLSEYLDTFPEWLPCDNEFDVSYSMGVITANIGHGKGIYVINKQTPNRQIWLSSPLSGPKRYCKFTSKFCES
;
A
#
# COMPACT_ATOMS: atom_id res chain seq x y z
N MET A 1 10.74 24.82 -34.37
CA MET A 1 12.08 24.84 -33.73
C MET A 1 12.06 23.90 -32.53
N LEU A 2 12.81 22.79 -32.67
CA LEU A 2 13.52 21.98 -31.67
C LEU A 2 12.96 21.78 -30.25
N ALA A 3 12.64 20.52 -29.99
CA ALA A 3 12.56 19.90 -28.66
C ALA A 3 13.85 20.09 -27.85
N ARG A 4 13.72 20.27 -26.52
CA ARG A 4 14.75 19.87 -25.55
C ARG A 4 14.13 19.28 -24.30
N ARG A 5 14.20 17.94 -24.24
CA ARG A 5 14.05 17.10 -23.04
C ARG A 5 15.08 17.54 -21.99
N LEU A 6 14.65 17.71 -20.74
CA LEU A 6 15.54 17.71 -19.58
C LEU A 6 15.58 16.28 -19.01
N ILE A 7 16.77 15.69 -19.07
CA ILE A 7 17.11 14.32 -18.66
C ILE A 7 17.38 14.32 -17.14
N PRO A 8 17.00 13.28 -16.37
CA PRO A 8 17.15 13.24 -14.92
C PRO A 8 18.59 13.00 -14.48
N LEU A 9 19.00 13.59 -13.36
CA LEU A 9 20.26 13.29 -12.68
C LEU A 9 20.13 11.96 -11.92
N THR A 10 20.37 10.85 -12.61
CA THR A 10 20.68 9.57 -11.98
C THR A 10 22.08 9.63 -11.37
N ARG A 11 22.20 9.57 -10.04
CA ARG A 11 23.46 9.24 -9.37
C ARG A 11 23.59 7.72 -9.33
N ILE A 12 24.60 7.24 -10.06
CA ILE A 12 25.02 5.84 -10.13
C ILE A 12 25.80 5.50 -8.86
N VAL A 13 25.47 4.38 -8.22
CA VAL A 13 26.38 3.66 -7.32
C VAL A 13 26.35 2.19 -7.74
N CYS A 14 27.47 1.70 -8.25
CA CYS A 14 27.73 0.29 -8.54
C CYS A 14 28.61 -0.28 -7.43
N TYR A 15 28.22 -1.40 -6.83
CA TYR A 15 29.14 -2.33 -6.17
C TYR A 15 29.04 -3.68 -6.88
N GLY A 16 30.18 -4.18 -7.34
CA GLY A 16 30.29 -5.26 -8.32
C GLY A 16 29.98 -6.64 -7.78
N SER A 17 29.31 -7.45 -8.61
CA SER A 17 29.90 -8.62 -9.27
C SER A 17 28.87 -9.26 -10.23
N ASN A 18 29.17 -9.14 -11.53
CA ASN A 18 28.81 -10.02 -12.65
C ASN A 18 27.34 -10.43 -12.88
N VAL A 19 26.50 -9.50 -13.38
CA VAL A 19 25.70 -9.67 -14.61
C VAL A 19 25.40 -8.28 -15.17
N CYS A 20 25.84 -7.99 -16.40
CA CYS A 20 25.44 -6.81 -17.16
C CYS A 20 24.42 -7.25 -18.21
N GLU A 21 23.17 -6.82 -18.10
CA GLU A 21 22.24 -6.85 -19.23
C GLU A 21 21.49 -5.52 -19.32
N ALA A 22 21.39 -5.04 -20.56
CA ALA A 22 21.16 -3.65 -20.91
C ALA A 22 19.75 -3.16 -20.59
N ARG A 23 19.66 -1.89 -20.17
CA ARG A 23 18.39 -1.15 -20.06
C ARG A 23 17.75 -0.96 -21.44
N LEU A 24 16.49 -1.37 -21.57
CA LEU A 24 15.50 -0.62 -22.35
C LEU A 24 14.35 -0.29 -21.40
N GLY A 25 14.05 1.01 -21.30
CA GLY A 25 12.98 1.50 -20.44
C GLY A 25 11.62 1.06 -20.94
N PHE A 26 10.79 0.57 -20.01
CA PHE A 26 9.35 0.70 -20.04
C PHE A 26 8.91 0.81 -18.58
N GLY A 27 8.08 1.81 -18.28
CA GLY A 27 7.38 1.89 -17.01
C GLY A 27 6.45 0.68 -16.92
N SER A 28 6.84 -0.30 -16.13
CA SER A 28 5.99 -1.42 -15.77
C SER A 28 5.69 -1.31 -14.29
N ASN A 29 4.57 -0.64 -13.97
CA ASN A 29 3.86 -0.72 -12.68
C ASN A 29 3.25 -2.13 -12.50
N SER A 30 4.03 -3.18 -12.79
CA SER A 30 3.54 -4.55 -12.70
C SER A 30 3.98 -5.16 -11.38
N CYS A 31 2.98 -5.48 -10.57
CA CYS A 31 2.98 -6.52 -9.56
C CYS A 31 3.38 -7.88 -10.21
N ALA A 32 4.63 -8.03 -10.61
CA ALA A 32 5.11 -9.19 -11.38
C ALA A 32 6.21 -9.99 -10.66
N SER A 33 6.56 -9.63 -9.42
CA SER A 33 7.38 -10.47 -8.54
C SER A 33 6.49 -11.31 -7.60
N THR A 34 5.47 -11.95 -8.16
CA THR A 34 4.34 -12.56 -7.43
C THR A 34 4.56 -14.05 -7.10
N SER A 35 5.81 -14.54 -7.05
CA SER A 35 6.09 -15.98 -7.13
C SER A 35 6.86 -16.60 -5.95
N LEU A 36 6.88 -16.02 -4.75
CA LEU A 36 7.61 -16.63 -3.62
C LEU A 36 6.79 -16.96 -2.38
N VAL A 37 5.53 -16.52 -2.30
CA VAL A 37 4.69 -16.75 -1.10
C VAL A 37 3.45 -17.53 -1.48
N SER A 38 3.17 -18.59 -0.72
CA SER A 38 1.95 -19.38 -0.90
C SER A 38 0.71 -18.53 -0.59
N GLU A 39 -0.42 -18.87 -1.17
CA GLU A 39 -1.69 -18.18 -0.89
C GLU A 39 -2.04 -18.23 0.59
N ALA A 40 -1.87 -19.41 1.22
CA ALA A 40 -2.09 -19.59 2.65
C ALA A 40 -1.21 -18.69 3.52
N GLU A 41 0.05 -18.49 3.11
CA GLU A 41 0.97 -17.61 3.84
C GLU A 41 0.62 -16.12 3.63
N TYR A 42 0.21 -15.72 2.42
CA TYR A 42 -0.33 -14.38 2.19
C TYR A 42 -1.54 -14.13 3.09
N GLU A 43 -2.49 -15.06 3.11
CA GLU A 43 -3.71 -14.98 3.91
C GLU A 43 -3.40 -14.81 5.39
N LYS A 44 -2.57 -15.70 5.94
CA LYS A 44 -2.15 -15.62 7.35
C LYS A 44 -1.53 -14.26 7.66
N ARG A 45 -0.52 -13.86 6.88
CA ARG A 45 0.20 -12.59 7.11
C ARG A 45 -0.71 -11.38 6.93
N ALA A 46 -1.64 -11.40 5.97
CA ALA A 46 -2.54 -10.29 5.71
C ALA A 46 -3.57 -10.12 6.84
N ASN A 47 -4.15 -11.23 7.31
CA ASN A 47 -5.09 -11.22 8.43
C ASN A 47 -4.43 -10.73 9.72
N GLU A 48 -3.22 -11.22 10.02
CA GLU A 48 -2.44 -10.78 11.19
C GLU A 48 -2.10 -9.28 11.10
N SER A 49 -1.63 -8.81 9.94
CA SER A 49 -1.33 -7.38 9.75
C SER A 49 -2.56 -6.49 9.89
N LEU A 50 -3.73 -6.91 9.40
CA LEU A 50 -4.96 -6.13 9.53
C LEU A 50 -5.51 -6.16 10.94
N SER A 51 -5.45 -7.29 11.65
CA SER A 51 -5.84 -7.38 13.06
C SER A 51 -5.01 -6.43 13.92
N ASN A 52 -3.68 -6.48 13.78
CA ASN A 52 -2.78 -5.60 14.52
C ASN A 52 -3.02 -4.13 14.17
N LEU A 53 -3.36 -3.84 12.90
CA LEU A 53 -3.65 -2.48 12.46
C LEU A 53 -4.98 -1.97 13.04
N SER A 54 -6.03 -2.80 13.07
CA SER A 54 -7.31 -2.39 13.67
C SER A 54 -7.14 -2.14 15.16
N GLU A 55 -6.47 -3.04 15.88
CA GLU A 55 -6.17 -2.87 17.30
C GLU A 55 -5.37 -1.59 17.56
N TYR A 56 -4.38 -1.29 16.73
CA TYR A 56 -3.63 -0.04 16.83
C TYR A 56 -4.49 1.20 16.59
N LEU A 57 -5.39 1.17 15.59
CA LEU A 57 -6.30 2.28 15.32
C LEU A 57 -7.31 2.48 16.46
N ASP A 58 -7.78 1.39 17.08
CA ASP A 58 -8.67 1.42 18.25
C ASP A 58 -8.04 2.11 19.46
N THR A 59 -6.71 2.11 19.58
CA THR A 59 -6.02 2.84 20.67
C THR A 59 -6.00 4.36 20.46
N PHE A 60 -6.29 4.89 19.26
CA PHE A 60 -6.13 6.33 18.99
C PHE A 60 -6.89 7.26 19.94
N PRO A 61 -8.13 6.98 20.36
CA PRO A 61 -8.86 7.82 21.32
C PRO A 61 -8.17 7.99 22.68
N GLU A 62 -7.28 7.07 23.07
CA GLU A 62 -6.51 7.19 24.32
C GLU A 62 -5.35 8.19 24.19
N TRP A 63 -4.86 8.45 22.96
CA TRP A 63 -3.61 9.16 22.69
C TRP A 63 -3.85 10.50 22.00
N LEU A 64 -5.01 10.64 21.34
CA LEU A 64 -5.40 11.78 20.52
C LEU A 64 -6.82 12.23 20.88
N PRO A 65 -7.13 13.53 20.79
CA PRO A 65 -8.50 14.01 20.90
C PRO A 65 -9.30 13.58 19.66
N CYS A 66 -10.00 12.45 19.78
CA CYS A 66 -10.92 11.93 18.77
C CYS A 66 -12.34 12.46 18.96
N ASP A 67 -13.12 12.48 17.87
CA ASP A 67 -14.56 12.80 17.91
C ASP A 67 -15.34 11.70 18.63
N ASN A 68 -16.54 12.02 19.14
CA ASN A 68 -17.49 11.02 19.63
C ASN A 68 -17.96 10.07 18.53
N GLU A 69 -17.89 10.50 17.26
CA GLU A 69 -18.19 9.67 16.10
C GLU A 69 -17.02 8.78 15.65
N PHE A 70 -15.87 8.85 16.32
CA PHE A 70 -14.73 7.99 16.00
C PHE A 70 -15.08 6.52 16.29
N ASP A 71 -14.96 5.68 15.27
CA ASP A 71 -15.26 4.25 15.36
C ASP A 71 -14.39 3.48 14.38
N VAL A 72 -13.85 2.34 14.82
CA VAL A 72 -13.07 1.44 13.98
C VAL A 72 -13.68 0.06 14.07
N SER A 73 -13.97 -0.53 12.92
CA SER A 73 -14.50 -1.89 12.81
C SER A 73 -13.68 -2.73 11.85
N TYR A 74 -13.39 -3.97 12.25
CA TYR A 74 -12.68 -4.93 11.42
C TYR A 74 -13.54 -6.19 11.20
N SER A 75 -13.88 -6.47 9.94
CA SER A 75 -14.68 -7.64 9.58
C SER A 75 -14.33 -8.15 8.18
N MET A 76 -14.22 -9.47 8.04
CA MET A 76 -13.99 -10.16 6.76
C MET A 76 -12.81 -9.62 5.92
N GLY A 77 -11.73 -9.16 6.57
CA GLY A 77 -10.58 -8.58 5.85
C GLY A 77 -10.78 -7.12 5.43
N VAL A 78 -11.83 -6.45 5.92
CA VAL A 78 -12.11 -5.04 5.70
C VAL A 78 -12.04 -4.30 7.04
N ILE A 79 -11.19 -3.29 7.13
CA ILE A 79 -11.18 -2.30 8.21
C ILE A 79 -11.96 -1.07 7.73
N THR A 80 -12.92 -0.62 8.53
CA THR A 80 -13.64 0.63 8.33
C THR A 80 -13.35 1.53 9.52
N ALA A 81 -12.72 2.68 9.28
CA ALA A 81 -12.38 3.66 10.31
C ALA A 81 -13.12 4.97 10.02
N ASN A 82 -14.11 5.29 10.85
CA ASN A 82 -14.73 6.60 10.90
C ASN A 82 -13.89 7.51 11.80
N ILE A 83 -13.35 8.59 11.24
CA ILE A 83 -12.48 9.52 11.99
C ILE A 83 -13.29 10.67 12.62
N GLY A 84 -14.55 10.86 12.22
CA GLY A 84 -15.38 12.00 12.65
C GLY A 84 -14.93 13.35 12.07
N HIS A 85 -15.49 14.45 12.58
CA HIS A 85 -15.19 15.83 12.18
C HIS A 85 -15.19 16.12 10.66
N GLY A 86 -16.06 15.45 9.89
CA GLY A 86 -16.13 15.63 8.43
C GLY A 86 -14.89 15.16 7.66
N LYS A 87 -13.94 14.46 8.31
CA LYS A 87 -12.79 13.83 7.66
C LYS A 87 -13.17 12.57 6.88
N GLY A 88 -14.37 12.04 7.11
CA GLY A 88 -14.95 10.92 6.39
C GLY A 88 -14.49 9.55 6.90
N ILE A 89 -14.86 8.53 6.14
CA ILE A 89 -14.64 7.12 6.47
C ILE A 89 -13.51 6.57 5.60
N TYR A 90 -12.51 5.98 6.26
CA TYR A 90 -11.41 5.28 5.62
C TYR A 90 -11.75 3.80 5.54
N VAL A 91 -11.48 3.18 4.39
CA VAL A 91 -11.72 1.74 4.20
C VAL A 91 -10.44 1.08 3.74
N ILE A 92 -9.98 0.07 4.48
CA ILE A 92 -8.83 -0.75 4.12
C ILE A 92 -9.33 -2.16 3.84
N ASN A 93 -9.16 -2.66 2.62
CA ASN A 93 -9.67 -3.95 2.20
C ASN A 93 -8.54 -4.88 1.74
N LYS A 94 -8.51 -6.10 2.28
CA LYS A 94 -7.69 -7.19 1.78
C LYS A 94 -8.33 -7.78 0.53
N GLN A 95 -7.65 -7.68 -0.60
CA GLN A 95 -8.06 -8.29 -1.85
C GLN A 95 -7.28 -9.60 -2.10
N THR A 96 -7.81 -10.70 -1.57
CA THR A 96 -7.20 -12.04 -1.62
C THR A 96 -6.84 -12.53 -3.03
N PRO A 97 -7.74 -12.47 -4.04
CA PRO A 97 -7.44 -12.99 -5.38
C PRO A 97 -6.26 -12.28 -6.04
N ASN A 98 -6.09 -10.98 -5.75
CA ASN A 98 -5.05 -10.15 -6.34
C ASN A 98 -3.82 -10.02 -5.42
N ARG A 99 -3.85 -10.60 -4.21
CA ARG A 99 -2.82 -10.44 -3.16
C ARG A 99 -2.47 -8.98 -2.87
N GLN A 100 -3.49 -8.13 -2.84
CA GLN A 100 -3.36 -6.68 -2.67
C GLN A 100 -4.07 -6.20 -1.41
N ILE A 101 -3.66 -5.05 -0.91
CA ILE A 101 -4.41 -4.28 0.08
C ILE A 101 -4.86 -2.99 -0.60
N TRP A 102 -6.14 -2.67 -0.49
CA TRP A 102 -6.73 -1.46 -1.05
C TRP A 102 -7.04 -0.50 0.09
N LEU A 103 -6.76 0.78 -0.13
CA LEU A 103 -7.13 1.87 0.77
C LEU A 103 -8.06 2.80 0.01
N SER A 104 -9.25 3.05 0.55
CA SER A 104 -10.10 4.17 0.16
C SER A 104 -9.93 5.26 1.20
N SER A 105 -9.41 6.41 0.76
CA SER A 105 -9.22 7.58 1.61
C SER A 105 -10.07 8.75 1.11
N PRO A 106 -10.90 9.37 1.96
CA PRO A 106 -11.67 10.56 1.60
C PRO A 106 -10.78 11.77 1.26
N LEU A 107 -9.54 11.80 1.76
CA LEU A 107 -8.59 12.89 1.51
C LEU A 107 -7.71 12.66 0.28
N SER A 108 -7.28 11.42 0.03
CA SER A 108 -6.27 11.11 -0.99
C SER A 108 -6.74 10.20 -2.11
N GLY A 109 -8.01 9.78 -2.08
CA GLY A 109 -8.58 8.84 -3.04
C GLY A 109 -8.12 7.40 -2.84
N PRO A 110 -8.43 6.52 -3.81
CA PRO A 110 -8.10 5.10 -3.72
C PRO A 110 -6.61 4.84 -3.97
N LYS A 111 -5.99 3.97 -3.16
CA LYS A 111 -4.61 3.49 -3.32
C LYS A 111 -4.54 1.97 -3.21
N ARG A 112 -3.61 1.35 -3.93
CA ARG A 112 -3.40 -0.11 -3.93
C ARG A 112 -1.96 -0.44 -3.54
N TYR A 113 -1.81 -1.38 -2.63
CA TYR A 113 -0.52 -1.84 -2.10
C TYR A 113 -0.32 -3.32 -2.42
N CYS A 114 0.87 -3.67 -2.89
CA CYS A 114 1.30 -5.05 -3.06
C CYS A 114 2.33 -5.37 -1.97
N LYS A 115 2.07 -6.35 -1.11
CA LYS A 115 2.90 -6.63 0.08
C LYS A 115 4.35 -7.04 -0.23
N PHE A 116 4.66 -7.38 -1.48
CA PHE A 116 5.98 -7.87 -1.90
C PHE A 116 6.92 -6.82 -2.48
N THR A 117 6.45 -5.59 -2.63
CA THR A 117 7.31 -4.44 -2.85
C THR A 117 6.83 -3.36 -1.89
N SER A 118 7.72 -2.77 -1.11
CA SER A 118 7.45 -1.56 -0.33
C SER A 118 7.20 -0.33 -1.23
N LYS A 119 6.51 -0.54 -2.36
CA LYS A 119 6.30 0.40 -3.45
C LYS A 119 4.80 0.49 -3.76
N PHE A 120 4.35 1.71 -3.98
CA PHE A 120 3.01 2.01 -4.47
C PHE A 120 2.85 1.47 -5.89
N CYS A 121 1.73 0.80 -6.15
CA CYS A 121 1.28 0.57 -7.52
C CYS A 121 0.33 1.72 -7.86
N GLU A 122 0.86 2.80 -8.43
CA GLU A 122 0.03 3.79 -9.12
C GLU A 122 -0.44 3.18 -10.44
N SER A 123 -1.74 3.30 -10.70
CA SER A 123 -2.33 2.96 -12.00
C SER A 123 -1.96 3.99 -13.04
#